data_AF-A0A1G4EIT6-F1
#
_entry.id   AF-A0A1G4EIT6-F1
#
_cell.length_a   1.000
_cell.length_b   1.000
_cell.length_c   1.000
_cell.angle_alpha   90.00
_cell.angle_beta   90.00
_cell.angle_gamma   90.00
#
_symmetry.space_group_name_H-M   'P 1'
#
loop_
_entity.id
_entity.type
_entity.pdbx_description
1 polymer ?
#
loop_
_entity_poly.entity_id
_entity_poly.type
_entity_poly.pdbx_seq_one_letter_code
_entity_poly.pdbx_strand_id
1 'polypeptide(L)'
;MTYRNLLRSVLLLFVEERILRIRGILALLIFTSFSILWTSLVLPLSAAPYNLSHTAIGAFGLAGVAGALAATKAGQLADRGFGERTTGIALSLLLLSWLLIKLMNPSLFLLVIGVILLDLAVQAVHVTNQSILFTVRPEARSRLTASYMIFYSIGSATGAILSTNIYASYGWNGVCILGASVSACALLFWAMTLRRSSQLKED
;
A
#
# COMPACT_ATOMS: atom_id res chain seq x y z
N MET A 1 9.30 -14.67 29.00
CA MET A 1 8.02 -13.92 28.88
C MET A 1 6.92 -14.87 28.46
N THR A 2 5.80 -14.93 29.17
CA THR A 2 4.66 -15.78 28.80
C THR A 2 4.00 -15.23 27.52
N TYR A 3 3.62 -16.10 26.59
CA TYR A 3 3.02 -15.73 25.28
C TYR A 3 1.84 -14.74 25.42
N ARG A 4 1.04 -14.88 26.47
CA ARG A 4 -0.08 -13.98 26.79
C ARG A 4 0.36 -12.55 27.12
N ASN A 5 1.52 -12.37 27.75
CA ASN A 5 2.10 -11.06 28.05
C ASN A 5 2.69 -10.41 26.78
N LEU A 6 3.19 -11.22 25.85
CA LEU A 6 3.62 -10.75 24.53
C LEU A 6 2.42 -10.21 23.73
N LEU A 7 1.32 -10.97 23.64
CA LEU A 7 0.08 -10.53 22.99
C LEU A 7 -0.49 -9.26 23.63
N ARG A 8 -0.52 -9.19 24.96
CA ARG A 8 -0.97 -7.99 25.68
C ARG A 8 -0.09 -6.78 25.40
N SER A 9 1.23 -6.98 25.26
CA SER A 9 2.17 -5.90 24.94
C SER A 9 1.98 -5.34 23.53
N VAL A 10 1.61 -6.19 22.55
CA VAL A 10 1.27 -5.76 21.18
C VAL A 10 0.03 -4.86 21.19
N LEU A 11 -1.00 -5.24 21.95
CA LEU A 11 -2.22 -4.45 22.11
C LEU A 11 -1.97 -3.13 22.87
N LEU A 12 -1.13 -3.14 23.90
CA LEU A 12 -0.73 -1.93 24.63
C LEU A 12 0.05 -0.95 23.74
N LEU A 13 1.01 -1.46 22.95
CA LEU A 13 1.73 -0.65 21.96
C LEU A 13 0.80 -0.01 20.94
N PHE A 14 -0.26 -0.71 20.52
CA PHE A 14 -1.28 -0.14 19.63
C PHE A 14 -2.05 1.04 20.26
N VAL A 15 -2.32 0.98 21.57
CA VAL A 15 -3.00 2.03 22.31
C VAL A 15 -2.07 3.22 22.58
N GLU A 16 -0.84 2.93 23.01
CA GLU A 16 0.15 3.91 23.44
C GLU A 16 0.77 4.68 22.25
N GLU A 17 1.12 3.99 21.17
CA GLU A 17 1.86 4.59 20.06
C GLU A 17 0.92 5.12 18.97
N ARG A 18 0.65 6.42 19.02
CA ARG A 18 -0.12 7.11 17.98
C ARG A 18 0.49 6.95 16.59
N ILE A 19 1.82 6.97 16.49
CA ILE A 19 2.54 6.81 15.22
C ILE A 19 2.26 5.43 14.61
N LEU A 20 2.20 4.37 15.44
CA LEU A 20 1.83 3.03 14.99
C LEU A 20 0.42 2.99 14.41
N ARG A 21 -0.54 3.68 15.02
CA ARG A 21 -1.91 3.76 14.50
C ARG A 21 -1.97 4.45 13.14
N ILE A 22 -1.30 5.60 12.99
CA ILE A 22 -1.28 6.34 11.74
C ILE A 22 -0.62 5.51 10.63
N ARG A 23 0.58 4.98 10.90
CA ARG A 23 1.35 4.19 9.92
C ARG A 23 0.69 2.86 9.61
N GLY A 24 0.02 2.24 10.59
CA GLY A 24 -0.80 1.05 10.41
C GLY A 24 -2.02 1.30 9.51
N ILE A 25 -2.76 2.39 9.72
CA ILE A 25 -3.89 2.73 8.82
C ILE A 25 -3.40 2.99 7.39
N LEU A 26 -2.27 3.68 7.22
CA LEU A 26 -1.66 3.84 5.90
C LEU A 26 -1.29 2.49 5.28
N ALA A 27 -0.71 1.57 6.06
CA ALA A 27 -0.42 0.21 5.61
C ALA A 27 -1.69 -0.50 5.12
N LEU A 28 -2.76 -0.46 5.91
CA LEU A 28 -4.03 -1.06 5.54
C LEU A 28 -4.50 -0.53 4.18
N LEU A 29 -4.53 0.79 3.99
CA LEU A 29 -5.04 1.40 2.77
C LEU A 29 -4.17 1.10 1.54
N ILE A 30 -2.84 1.17 1.64
CA ILE A 30 -1.96 0.86 0.51
C ILE A 30 -2.04 -0.63 0.12
N PHE A 31 -2.16 -1.54 1.09
CA PHE A 31 -2.27 -2.97 0.81
C PHE A 31 -3.67 -3.38 0.35
N THR A 32 -4.71 -2.65 0.77
CA THR A 32 -6.03 -2.75 0.13
C THR A 32 -5.94 -2.37 -1.34
N SER A 33 -5.33 -1.22 -1.67
CA SER A 33 -5.14 -0.82 -3.07
C SER A 33 -4.32 -1.83 -3.87
N PHE A 34 -3.20 -2.31 -3.32
CA PHE A 34 -2.36 -3.33 -3.94
C PHE A 34 -3.14 -4.61 -4.23
N SER A 35 -3.85 -5.13 -3.22
CA SER A 35 -4.63 -6.35 -3.39
C SER A 35 -5.79 -6.16 -4.36
N ILE A 36 -6.43 -4.97 -4.40
CA ILE A 36 -7.51 -4.70 -5.36
C ILE A 36 -7.03 -4.94 -6.79
N LEU A 37 -5.86 -4.39 -7.14
CA LEU A 37 -5.27 -4.58 -8.45
C LEU A 37 -4.96 -6.06 -8.68
N TRP A 38 -4.08 -6.64 -7.86
CA TRP A 38 -3.51 -7.96 -8.12
C TRP A 38 -4.54 -9.09 -8.08
N THR A 39 -5.56 -9.00 -7.23
CA THR A 39 -6.62 -10.01 -7.16
C THR A 39 -7.53 -9.97 -8.40
N SER A 40 -7.81 -8.79 -8.95
CA SER A 40 -8.76 -8.64 -10.07
C SER A 40 -8.10 -8.61 -11.45
N LEU A 41 -6.79 -8.30 -11.54
CA LEU A 41 -6.07 -8.08 -12.80
C LEU A 41 -6.19 -9.24 -13.80
N VAL A 42 -6.25 -10.48 -13.31
CA VAL A 42 -6.40 -11.66 -14.16
C VAL A 42 -7.74 -11.67 -14.90
N LEU A 43 -8.81 -11.15 -14.30
CA LEU A 43 -10.17 -11.26 -14.81
C LEU A 43 -10.38 -10.54 -16.15
N PRO A 44 -10.01 -9.25 -16.32
CA PRO A 44 -10.16 -8.58 -17.60
C PRO A 44 -9.12 -9.02 -18.64
N LEU A 45 -7.94 -9.46 -18.20
CA LEU A 45 -6.88 -9.87 -19.12
C LEU A 45 -7.09 -11.26 -19.71
N SER A 46 -7.75 -12.16 -18.97
CA SER A 46 -8.13 -13.49 -19.47
C SER A 46 -9.38 -13.47 -20.37
N ALA A 47 -10.16 -12.40 -20.35
CA ALA A 47 -11.35 -12.24 -21.17
C ALA A 47 -11.08 -11.47 -22.48
N ALA A 48 -12.05 -11.46 -23.39
CA ALA A 48 -12.01 -10.58 -24.55
C ALA A 48 -11.94 -9.09 -24.10
N PRO A 49 -11.15 -8.24 -24.76
CA PRO A 49 -10.44 -8.46 -26.03
C PRO A 49 -9.04 -9.11 -25.91
N TYR A 50 -8.47 -9.24 -24.71
CA TYR A 50 -7.05 -9.57 -24.54
C TYR A 50 -6.74 -11.06 -24.60
N ASN A 51 -7.60 -11.90 -24.02
CA ASN A 51 -7.46 -13.37 -24.00
C ASN A 51 -6.03 -13.86 -23.67
N LEU A 52 -5.36 -13.18 -22.73
CA LEU A 52 -3.99 -13.51 -22.35
C LEU A 52 -3.94 -14.84 -21.59
N SER A 53 -2.88 -15.61 -21.83
CA SER A 53 -2.61 -16.83 -21.06
C SER A 53 -2.25 -16.49 -19.60
N HIS A 54 -2.49 -17.43 -18.69
CA HIS A 54 -2.08 -17.28 -17.29
C HIS A 54 -0.59 -16.98 -17.13
N THR A 55 0.26 -17.53 -18.01
CA THR A 55 1.71 -17.24 -18.04
C THR A 55 2.00 -15.79 -18.41
N ALA A 56 1.32 -15.25 -19.44
CA ALA A 56 1.48 -13.86 -19.85
C ALA A 56 0.98 -12.88 -18.76
N ILE A 57 -0.14 -13.21 -18.10
CA ILE A 57 -0.64 -12.43 -16.96
C ILE A 57 0.34 -12.52 -15.78
N GLY A 58 0.88 -13.72 -15.50
CA GLY A 58 1.90 -13.93 -14.49
C GLY A 58 3.18 -13.12 -14.72
N ALA A 59 3.54 -12.85 -15.98
CA ALA A 59 4.69 -12.02 -16.33
C ALA A 59 4.55 -10.56 -15.87
N PHE A 60 3.33 -10.05 -15.64
CA PHE A 60 3.14 -8.75 -14.97
C PHE A 60 3.76 -8.75 -13.57
N GLY A 61 3.88 -9.90 -12.91
CA GLY A 61 4.58 -10.05 -11.62
C GLY A 61 6.03 -9.57 -11.64
N LEU A 62 6.67 -9.52 -12.81
CA LEU A 62 8.00 -8.93 -12.97
C LEU A 62 8.02 -7.42 -12.67
N ALA A 63 6.88 -6.73 -12.74
CA ALA A 63 6.73 -5.35 -12.28
C ALA A 63 7.11 -5.20 -10.79
N GLY A 64 6.99 -6.26 -10.00
CA GLY A 64 7.44 -6.30 -8.61
C GLY A 64 8.93 -6.01 -8.42
N VAL A 65 9.77 -6.24 -9.44
CA VAL A 65 11.19 -5.84 -9.43
C VAL A 65 11.33 -4.33 -9.28
N ALA A 66 10.45 -3.55 -9.93
CA ALA A 66 10.43 -2.11 -9.75
C ALA A 66 10.11 -1.76 -8.28
N GLY A 67 9.13 -2.42 -7.68
CA GLY A 67 8.82 -2.28 -6.25
C GLY A 67 10.03 -2.52 -5.33
N ALA A 68 10.85 -3.54 -5.61
CA ALA A 68 12.09 -3.80 -4.88
C ALA A 68 13.13 -2.67 -5.03
N LEU A 69 13.24 -2.06 -6.22
CA LEU A 69 14.11 -0.89 -6.43
C LEU A 69 13.60 0.35 -5.66
N ALA A 70 12.29 0.57 -5.61
CA ALA A 70 11.68 1.63 -4.80
C ALA A 70 11.97 1.44 -3.30
N ALA A 71 11.89 0.21 -2.80
CA ALA A 71 12.16 -0.11 -1.40
C ALA A 71 13.53 0.43 -0.94
N THR A 72 14.60 0.16 -1.69
CA THR A 72 15.95 0.63 -1.36
C THR A 72 16.05 2.16 -1.34
N LYS A 73 15.54 2.84 -2.38
CA LYS A 73 15.58 4.31 -2.44
C LYS A 73 14.72 4.96 -1.35
N ALA A 74 13.54 4.40 -1.08
CA ALA A 74 12.64 4.90 -0.05
C ALA A 74 13.24 4.76 1.35
N GLY A 75 13.90 3.62 1.64
CA GLY A 75 14.65 3.44 2.89
C GLY A 75 15.74 4.50 3.07
N GLN A 76 16.57 4.70 2.05
CA GLN A 76 17.63 5.73 2.09
C GLN A 76 17.07 7.15 2.29
N LEU A 77 15.95 7.49 1.65
CA LEU A 77 15.30 8.79 1.83
C LEU A 77 14.68 8.94 3.22
N ALA A 78 14.09 7.87 3.77
CA ALA A 78 13.54 7.86 5.12
C ALA A 78 14.65 8.05 6.16
N ASP A 79 15.78 7.36 6.01
CA ASP A 79 16.95 7.48 6.89
C ASP A 79 17.58 8.88 6.86
N ARG A 80 17.46 9.59 5.73
CA ARG A 80 17.86 11.01 5.58
C ARG A 80 16.83 12.01 6.14
N GLY A 81 15.77 11.54 6.78
CA GLY A 81 14.73 12.38 7.38
C GLY A 81 13.63 12.85 6.40
N PHE A 82 13.61 12.37 5.16
CA PHE A 82 12.59 12.74 4.16
C PHE A 82 11.35 11.84 4.16
N GLY A 83 11.16 11.00 5.19
CA GLY A 83 10.09 9.98 5.22
C GLY A 83 8.67 10.51 4.96
N GLU A 84 8.28 11.65 5.53
CA GLU A 84 6.95 12.23 5.26
C GLU A 84 6.80 12.70 3.80
N ARG A 85 7.83 13.34 3.24
CA ARG A 85 7.82 13.77 1.84
C ARG A 85 7.77 12.57 0.89
N THR A 86 8.56 11.53 1.17
CA THR A 86 8.53 10.27 0.43
C THR A 86 7.14 9.64 0.47
N THR A 87 6.49 9.63 1.64
CA THR A 87 5.11 9.13 1.80
C THR A 87 4.13 9.90 0.92
N GLY A 88 4.14 11.23 0.97
CA GLY A 88 3.23 12.07 0.17
C GLY A 88 3.41 11.90 -1.34
N ILE A 89 4.67 11.87 -1.81
CA ILE A 89 4.99 11.64 -3.23
C ILE A 89 4.51 10.25 -3.67
N ALA A 90 4.81 9.22 -2.88
CA ALA A 90 4.41 7.86 -3.22
C ALA A 90 2.89 7.68 -3.22
N LEU A 91 2.16 8.24 -2.26
CA LEU A 91 0.69 8.20 -2.25
C LEU A 91 0.07 8.97 -3.43
N SER A 92 0.69 10.07 -3.86
CA SER A 92 0.26 10.79 -5.06
C SER A 92 0.49 9.96 -6.32
N LEU A 93 1.65 9.29 -6.43
CA LEU A 93 1.94 8.35 -7.51
C LEU A 93 0.98 7.15 -7.51
N LEU A 94 0.62 6.64 -6.33
CA LEU A 94 -0.37 5.58 -6.19
C LEU A 94 -1.73 6.00 -6.73
N LEU A 95 -2.18 7.23 -6.45
CA LEU A 95 -3.44 7.73 -6.99
C LEU A 95 -3.37 7.90 -8.53
N LEU A 96 -2.26 8.44 -9.04
CA LEU A 96 -2.05 8.63 -10.47
C LEU A 96 -1.94 7.31 -11.24
N SER A 97 -1.38 6.26 -10.63
CA SER A 97 -1.24 4.96 -11.27
C SER A 97 -2.59 4.36 -11.67
N TRP A 98 -3.63 4.56 -10.84
CA TRP A 98 -5.00 4.14 -11.16
C TRP A 98 -5.58 4.80 -12.41
N LEU A 99 -5.17 6.03 -12.74
CA LEU A 99 -5.57 6.68 -14.00
C LEU A 99 -4.98 5.94 -15.20
N LEU A 100 -3.71 5.52 -15.11
CA LEU A 100 -3.06 4.74 -16.18
C LEU A 100 -3.63 3.33 -16.30
N ILE A 101 -3.90 2.68 -15.16
CA ILE A 101 -4.52 1.35 -15.08
C ILE A 101 -5.92 1.35 -15.71
N LYS A 102 -6.70 2.42 -15.48
CA LYS A 102 -8.01 2.61 -16.13
C LYS A 102 -7.91 2.69 -17.65
N LEU A 103 -6.82 3.27 -18.17
CA LEU A 103 -6.54 3.39 -19.61
C LEU A 103 -5.98 2.10 -20.23
N MET A 104 -6.36 0.94 -19.71
CA MET A 104 -6.03 -0.37 -20.28
C MET A 104 -6.58 -0.54 -21.71
N ASN A 105 -7.85 -0.16 -21.94
CA ASN A 105 -8.52 -0.32 -23.25
C ASN A 105 -7.84 0.36 -24.45
N PRO A 106 -7.23 1.55 -24.33
CA PRO A 106 -6.42 2.10 -25.42
C PRO A 106 -5.01 1.49 -25.52
N SER A 107 -4.43 0.94 -24.44
CA SER A 107 -3.07 0.39 -24.48
C SER A 107 -2.71 -0.48 -23.28
N LEU A 108 -2.33 -1.74 -23.52
CA LEU A 108 -1.73 -2.61 -22.49
C LEU A 108 -0.41 -2.05 -21.94
N PHE A 109 0.30 -1.21 -22.71
CA PHE A 109 1.53 -0.59 -22.24
C PHE A 109 1.26 0.41 -21.10
N LEU A 110 0.15 1.17 -21.17
CA LEU A 110 -0.25 2.07 -20.08
C LEU A 110 -0.63 1.30 -18.82
N LEU A 111 -1.26 0.13 -18.98
CA LEU A 111 -1.51 -0.78 -17.86
C LEU A 111 -0.19 -1.19 -17.19
N VAL A 112 0.81 -1.63 -17.96
CA VAL A 112 2.13 -2.04 -17.41
C VAL A 112 2.78 -0.89 -16.64
N ILE A 113 2.80 0.32 -17.19
CA ILE A 113 3.33 1.51 -16.50
C ILE A 113 2.55 1.76 -15.20
N GLY A 114 1.22 1.66 -15.25
CA GLY A 114 0.36 1.81 -14.09
C GLY A 114 0.66 0.80 -12.98
N VAL A 115 0.79 -0.48 -13.32
CA VAL A 115 1.16 -1.56 -12.38
C VAL A 115 2.53 -1.28 -11.75
N ILE A 116 3.52 -0.91 -12.56
CA ILE A 116 4.87 -0.56 -12.08
C ILE A 116 4.81 0.63 -11.10
N LEU A 117 4.09 1.70 -11.44
CA LEU A 117 3.94 2.87 -10.56
C LEU A 117 3.21 2.53 -9.27
N LEU A 118 2.20 1.67 -9.33
CA LEU A 118 1.49 1.19 -8.16
C LEU A 118 2.43 0.42 -7.23
N ASP A 119 3.18 -0.55 -7.75
CA ASP A 119 4.10 -1.37 -6.95
C ASP A 119 5.24 -0.54 -6.35
N LEU A 120 5.80 0.40 -7.14
CA LEU A 120 6.79 1.37 -6.68
C LEU A 120 6.24 2.20 -5.50
N ALA A 121 5.04 2.74 -5.65
CA ALA A 121 4.42 3.58 -4.63
C ALA A 121 4.12 2.80 -3.35
N VAL A 122 3.50 1.62 -3.47
CA VAL A 122 3.17 0.76 -2.31
C VAL A 122 4.44 0.39 -1.56
N GLN A 123 5.49 -0.05 -2.25
CA GLN A 123 6.74 -0.42 -1.58
C GLN A 123 7.47 0.78 -0.98
N ALA A 124 7.43 1.94 -1.63
CA ALA A 124 8.00 3.16 -1.08
C ALA A 124 7.32 3.55 0.25
N VAL A 125 5.98 3.54 0.31
CA VAL A 125 5.25 3.83 1.55
C VAL A 125 5.48 2.75 2.59
N HIS A 126 5.47 1.47 2.21
CA HIS A 126 5.66 0.35 3.13
C HIS A 126 7.02 0.43 3.84
N VAL A 127 8.11 0.59 3.09
CA VAL A 127 9.46 0.70 3.66
C VAL A 127 9.60 1.96 4.49
N THR A 128 9.10 3.09 4.00
CA THR A 128 9.13 4.35 4.74
C THR A 128 8.40 4.25 6.08
N ASN A 129 7.24 3.59 6.11
CA ASN A 129 6.49 3.34 7.35
C ASN A 129 7.30 2.51 8.33
N GLN A 130 7.97 1.45 7.87
CA GLN A 130 8.81 0.60 8.72
C GLN A 130 10.01 1.38 9.26
N SER A 131 10.74 2.12 8.43
CA SER A 131 11.86 2.96 8.86
C SER A 131 11.42 3.94 9.95
N ILE A 132 10.31 4.66 9.76
CA ILE A 132 9.78 5.61 10.75
C ILE A 132 9.41 4.89 12.06
N LEU A 133 8.70 3.75 12.00
CA LEU A 133 8.33 3.01 13.21
C LEU A 133 9.55 2.53 14.01
N PHE A 134 10.62 2.12 13.32
CA PHE A 134 11.82 1.60 13.98
C PHE A 134 12.65 2.71 14.66
N THR A 135 12.53 3.96 14.22
CA THR A 135 13.17 5.10 14.91
C THR A 135 12.50 5.44 16.23
N VAL A 136 11.19 5.16 16.39
CA VAL A 136 10.42 5.55 17.59
C VAL A 136 10.70 4.66 18.79
N ARG A 137 10.73 3.32 18.61
CA ARG A 137 11.09 2.37 19.69
C ARG A 137 11.95 1.21 19.17
N PRO A 138 13.27 1.38 19.09
CA PRO A 138 14.19 0.35 18.59
C PRO A 138 14.10 -0.98 19.35
N GLU A 139 13.91 -0.91 20.67
CA GLU A 139 13.80 -2.09 21.56
C GLU A 139 12.53 -2.93 21.33
N ALA A 140 11.51 -2.35 20.68
CA ALA A 140 10.22 -2.99 20.45
C ALA A 140 10.02 -3.43 18.98
N ARG A 141 11.10 -3.45 18.18
CA ARG A 141 11.04 -3.66 16.71
C ARG A 141 10.15 -4.83 16.28
N SER A 142 10.34 -6.01 16.88
CA SER A 142 9.55 -7.21 16.55
C SER A 142 8.04 -7.02 16.80
N ARG A 143 7.67 -6.37 17.91
CA ARG A 143 6.26 -6.10 18.26
C ARG A 143 5.63 -5.05 17.35
N LEU A 144 6.38 -4.01 17.00
CA LEU A 144 5.94 -2.99 16.05
C LEU A 144 5.70 -3.58 14.66
N THR A 145 6.63 -4.40 14.18
CA THR A 145 6.47 -5.12 12.90
C THR A 145 5.24 -6.02 12.94
N ALA A 146 5.08 -6.83 13.99
CA ALA A 146 3.92 -7.71 14.12
C ALA A 146 2.60 -6.93 14.11
N SER A 147 2.52 -5.84 14.87
CA SER A 147 1.35 -4.95 14.90
C SER A 147 1.06 -4.34 13.52
N TYR A 148 2.09 -3.87 12.83
CA TYR A 148 1.98 -3.32 11.49
C TYR A 148 1.50 -4.36 10.47
N MET A 149 1.97 -5.61 10.57
CA MET A 149 1.58 -6.69 9.67
C MET A 149 0.12 -7.16 9.85
N ILE A 150 -0.51 -6.87 11.00
CA ILE A 150 -1.95 -7.06 11.17
C ILE A 150 -2.72 -6.14 10.23
N PHE A 151 -2.35 -4.84 10.17
CA PHE A 151 -2.96 -3.88 9.25
C PHE A 151 -2.75 -4.25 7.79
N TYR A 152 -1.53 -4.66 7.44
CA TYR A 152 -1.20 -5.21 6.13
C TYR A 152 -2.16 -6.34 5.74
N SER A 153 -2.36 -7.31 6.64
CA SER A 153 -3.12 -8.53 6.36
C SER A 153 -4.60 -8.22 6.22
N ILE A 154 -5.15 -7.39 7.12
CA ILE A 154 -6.54 -6.91 7.04
C ILE A 154 -6.75 -6.14 5.73
N GLY A 155 -5.83 -5.24 5.39
CA GLY A 155 -5.89 -4.46 4.16
C GLY A 155 -5.91 -5.33 2.92
N SER A 156 -5.01 -6.31 2.85
CA SER A 156 -4.91 -7.26 1.73
C SER A 156 -6.19 -8.10 1.60
N ALA A 157 -6.67 -8.70 2.69
CA ALA A 157 -7.89 -9.50 2.69
C ALA A 157 -9.11 -8.67 2.25
N THR A 158 -9.24 -7.45 2.78
CA THR A 158 -10.33 -6.53 2.42
C THR A 158 -10.27 -6.17 0.93
N GLY A 159 -9.08 -5.88 0.41
CA GLY A 159 -8.88 -5.54 -1.00
C GLY A 159 -9.30 -6.68 -1.93
N ALA A 160 -8.88 -7.91 -1.63
CA ALA A 160 -9.22 -9.09 -2.42
C ALA A 160 -10.74 -9.37 -2.47
N ILE A 161 -11.42 -9.25 -1.33
CA ILE A 161 -12.88 -9.44 -1.24
C ILE A 161 -13.60 -8.35 -2.04
N LEU A 162 -13.25 -7.09 -1.81
CA LEU A 162 -13.92 -5.96 -2.47
C LEU A 162 -13.67 -5.97 -3.97
N SER A 163 -12.46 -6.25 -4.43
CA SER A 163 -12.13 -6.22 -5.86
C SER A 163 -12.90 -7.27 -6.65
N THR A 164 -13.03 -8.48 -6.11
CA THR A 164 -13.73 -9.57 -6.79
C THR A 164 -15.23 -9.27 -6.91
N ASN A 165 -15.85 -8.79 -5.81
CA ASN A 165 -17.26 -8.40 -5.80
C ASN A 165 -17.57 -7.21 -6.71
N ILE A 166 -16.72 -6.17 -6.67
CA ILE A 166 -16.88 -4.98 -7.51
C ILE A 166 -16.63 -5.32 -8.98
N TYR A 167 -15.65 -6.17 -9.29
CA TYR A 167 -15.44 -6.61 -10.68
C TYR A 167 -16.67 -7.36 -11.21
N ALA A 168 -17.24 -8.27 -10.42
CA ALA A 168 -18.43 -9.03 -10.84
C ALA A 168 -19.64 -8.12 -11.13
N SER A 169 -19.79 -7.02 -10.36
CA SER A 169 -20.97 -6.14 -10.46
C SER A 169 -20.77 -4.95 -11.42
N TYR A 170 -19.56 -4.42 -11.52
CA TYR A 170 -19.25 -3.15 -12.20
C TYR A 170 -18.07 -3.26 -13.19
N GLY A 171 -17.51 -4.45 -13.37
CA GLY A 171 -16.38 -4.70 -14.25
C GLY A 171 -15.10 -3.97 -13.85
N TRP A 172 -14.17 -3.87 -14.80
CA TRP A 172 -12.85 -3.27 -14.59
C TRP A 172 -12.90 -1.80 -14.17
N ASN A 173 -13.84 -1.03 -14.74
CA ASN A 173 -14.00 0.38 -14.39
C ASN A 173 -14.38 0.56 -12.91
N GLY A 174 -15.24 -0.31 -12.37
CA GLY A 174 -15.57 -0.31 -10.95
C GLY A 174 -14.35 -0.56 -10.07
N VAL A 175 -13.52 -1.54 -10.43
CA VAL A 175 -12.26 -1.84 -9.73
C VAL A 175 -11.32 -0.63 -9.75
N CYS A 176 -11.17 0.03 -10.90
CA CYS A 176 -10.32 1.21 -11.02
C CYS A 176 -10.81 2.37 -10.14
N ILE A 177 -12.13 2.61 -10.08
CA ILE A 177 -12.73 3.64 -9.22
C ILE A 177 -12.52 3.29 -7.75
N LEU A 178 -12.72 2.03 -7.36
CA LEU A 178 -12.47 1.56 -6.00
C LEU A 178 -11.01 1.79 -5.59
N GLY A 179 -10.07 1.35 -6.43
CA GLY A 179 -8.64 1.53 -6.19
C GLY A 179 -8.21 2.99 -6.08
N ALA A 180 -8.68 3.83 -7.00
CA ALA A 180 -8.45 5.29 -6.96
C ALA A 180 -9.05 5.92 -5.68
N SER A 181 -10.24 5.49 -5.27
CA SER A 181 -10.91 5.99 -4.06
C SER A 181 -10.13 5.63 -2.79
N VAL A 182 -9.68 4.37 -2.68
CA VAL A 182 -8.84 3.93 -1.55
C VAL A 182 -7.51 4.69 -1.51
N SER A 183 -6.90 4.93 -2.68
CA SER A 183 -5.65 5.68 -2.81
C SER A 183 -5.83 7.16 -2.44
N ALA A 184 -6.93 7.78 -2.85
CA ALA A 184 -7.29 9.14 -2.46
C ALA A 184 -7.55 9.24 -0.95
N CYS A 185 -8.25 8.27 -0.36
CA CYS A 185 -8.43 8.17 1.08
C CYS A 185 -7.08 8.05 1.82
N ALA A 186 -6.14 7.26 1.31
CA ALA A 186 -4.79 7.15 1.89
C ALA A 186 -4.03 8.49 1.86
N LEU A 187 -4.08 9.18 0.71
CA LEU A 187 -3.44 10.49 0.55
C LEU A 187 -4.07 11.56 1.46
N LEU A 188 -5.40 11.61 1.54
CA LEU A 188 -6.12 12.49 2.44
C LEU A 188 -5.81 12.20 3.91
N PHE A 189 -5.81 10.91 4.29
CA PHE A 189 -5.46 10.47 5.64
C PHE A 189 -4.04 10.89 6.02
N TRP A 190 -3.07 10.71 5.13
CA TRP A 190 -1.71 11.20 5.31
C TRP A 190 -1.67 12.73 5.47
N ALA A 191 -2.32 13.47 4.58
CA ALA A 191 -2.32 14.94 4.63
C ALA A 191 -2.94 15.49 5.94
N MET A 192 -4.00 14.86 6.44
CA MET A 192 -4.63 15.22 7.72
C MET A 192 -3.75 14.87 8.93
N THR A 193 -2.99 13.79 8.85
CA THR A 193 -2.13 13.33 9.96
C THR A 193 -0.76 14.01 9.96
N LEU A 194 -0.28 14.51 8.82
CA LEU A 194 0.97 15.25 8.68
C LEU A 194 1.04 16.47 9.63
N ARG A 195 -0.07 17.23 9.72
CA ARG A 195 -0.18 18.41 10.59
C ARG A 195 -0.10 18.09 12.09
N ARG A 196 -0.40 16.83 12.45
CA ARG A 196 -0.42 16.36 13.84
C ARG A 196 0.94 15.83 14.28
N SER A 197 1.77 15.40 13.34
CA SER A 197 3.15 14.96 13.61
C SER A 197 4.13 16.13 13.78
N SER A 198 3.85 17.31 13.20
CA SER A 198 4.68 18.50 13.41
C SER A 198 4.50 19.10 14.82
N GLN A 199 3.28 19.07 15.37
CA GLN A 199 2.97 19.56 16.71
C GLN A 199 3.65 18.73 17.83
N LEU A 200 3.85 17.42 17.60
CA LEU A 200 4.51 16.53 18.58
C LEU A 200 6.05 16.66 18.60
N LYS A 201 6.64 17.45 17.69
CA LYS A 201 8.08 17.76 17.68
C LYS A 201 8.42 19.07 18.39
N GLU A 202 7.42 19.87 18.73
CA GLU A 202 7.57 21.19 19.38
C GLU A 202 7.27 21.14 20.89
N ASP A 203 6.75 20.01 21.40
CA ASP A 203 6.56 19.70 22.83
C ASP A 203 7.68 18.78 23.34
#